data_AF-A0A969S6H0-F1
#
_entry.id   AF-A0A969S6H0-F1
#
_cell.length_a   1.000
_cell.length_b   1.000
_cell.length_c   1.000
_cell.angle_alpha   90.00
_cell.angle_beta   90.00
_cell.angle_gamma   90.00
#
_symmetry.space_group_name_H-M   'P 1'
#
loop_
_entity.id
_entity.type
_entity.pdbx_description
1 polymer ?
#
loop_
_entity_poly.entity_id
_entity_poly.type
_entity_poly.pdbx_seq_one_letter_code
_entity_poly.pdbx_strand_id
1 'polypeptide(L)' 'AISSLGELGDLQAIPLLAPYATDPDWQVRYRLVQALSRLGGTDAKPILETLANDEVEAVATEAKKSLTET' A
#
# COMPACT_ATOMS: atom_id res chain seq x y z
N ALA A 1 -0.96 11.71 -6.55
CA ALA A 1 -0.59 12.03 -5.16
C ALA A 1 -0.03 10.80 -4.46
N ILE A 2 -0.85 9.81 -4.05
CA ILE A 2 -0.36 8.59 -3.37
C ILE A 2 0.67 7.82 -4.21
N SER A 3 0.38 7.51 -5.47
CA SER A 3 1.33 6.83 -6.36
C SER A 3 2.62 7.64 -6.59
N SER A 4 2.50 8.97 -6.61
CA SER A 4 3.63 9.88 -6.80
C SER A 4 4.58 9.87 -5.59
N LEU A 5 4.07 9.70 -4.37
CA LEU A 5 4.91 9.52 -3.17
C LEU A 5 5.67 8.20 -3.21
N GLY A 6 5.05 7.13 -3.74
CA GLY A 6 5.74 5.86 -3.97
C GLY A 6 6.86 5.94 -5.01
N GLU A 7 6.69 6.77 -6.04
CA GLU A 7 7.72 7.00 -7.08
C GLU A 7 8.93 7.79 -6.57
N LEU A 8 8.74 8.65 -5.57
CA LEU A 8 9.82 9.43 -4.97
C LEU A 8 10.75 8.59 -4.10
N GLY A 9 10.33 7.39 -3.65
CA GLY A 9 11.16 6.49 -2.86
C GLY A 9 11.40 6.96 -1.42
N ASP A 10 10.71 8.01 -0.96
CA ASP A 10 10.90 8.54 0.39
C ASP A 10 10.12 7.70 1.42
N LEU A 11 10.83 6.86 2.16
CA LEU A 11 10.26 6.02 3.22
C LEU A 11 9.55 6.84 4.32
N GLN A 12 9.90 8.13 4.50
CA GLN A 12 9.19 9.02 5.43
C GLN A 12 7.74 9.28 5.01
N ALA A 13 7.36 8.93 3.77
CA ALA A 13 5.97 8.96 3.34
C ALA A 13 5.12 7.84 3.93
N ILE A 14 5.70 6.72 4.40
CA ILE A 14 4.93 5.55 4.86
C ILE A 14 3.96 5.90 6.01
N PRO A 15 4.37 6.62 7.08
CA PRO A 15 3.44 7.05 8.12
C PRO A 15 2.33 8.00 7.62
N LEU A 16 2.62 8.82 6.60
CA LEU A 16 1.66 9.74 6.00
C LEU A 16 0.65 9.00 5.10
N LEU A 17 1.06 7.87 4.53
CA LEU A 17 0.27 7.04 3.65
C LEU A 17 -0.61 6.03 4.41
N ALA A 18 -0.18 5.58 5.60
CA ALA A 18 -0.89 4.58 6.41
C ALA A 18 -2.39 4.86 6.64
N PRO A 19 -2.85 6.12 6.88
CA PRO A 19 -4.27 6.39 7.09
C PRO A 19 -5.18 6.04 5.90
N TYR A 20 -4.64 5.97 4.68
CA TYR A 20 -5.41 5.62 3.48
C TYR A 20 -5.73 4.12 3.40
N ALA A 21 -5.23 3.29 4.31
CA ALA A 21 -5.54 1.85 4.32
C ALA A 21 -7.01 1.55 4.63
N THR A 22 -7.73 2.50 5.24
CA THR A 22 -9.15 2.41 5.56
C THR A 22 -9.98 3.42 4.78
N ASP A 23 -9.45 3.96 3.67
CA ASP A 23 -10.18 4.91 2.84
C ASP A 23 -11.45 4.25 2.25
N PRO A 24 -12.61 4.92 2.29
CA PRO A 24 -13.86 4.35 1.74
C PRO A 24 -13.78 4.09 0.23
N ASP A 25 -12.93 4.81 -0.50
CA ASP A 25 -12.70 4.55 -1.92
C ASP A 25 -11.65 3.44 -2.11
N TRP A 26 -12.09 2.28 -2.59
CA TRP A 26 -11.20 1.15 -2.86
C TRP A 26 -10.09 1.47 -3.87
N GLN A 27 -10.30 2.43 -4.78
CA GLN A 27 -9.28 2.86 -5.72
C GLN A 27 -8.14 3.59 -5.02
N VAL A 28 -8.44 4.30 -3.92
CA VAL A 28 -7.43 4.95 -3.07
C VAL A 28 -6.62 3.88 -2.35
N ARG A 29 -7.27 2.86 -1.77
CA ARG A 29 -6.59 1.72 -1.14
C ARG A 29 -5.72 0.95 -2.12
N TYR A 30 -6.18 0.72 -3.35
CA TYR A 30 -5.39 0.08 -4.40
C TYR A 30 -4.13 0.90 -4.74
N ARG A 31 -4.26 2.22 -4.89
CA ARG A 31 -3.10 3.11 -5.11
C ARG A 31 -2.14 3.12 -3.94
N LEU A 32 -2.64 2.98 -2.72
CA LEU A 32 -1.81 2.84 -1.52
C LEU A 32 -0.97 1.58 -1.59
N VAL A 33 -1.55 0.43 -1.96
CA VAL A 33 -0.78 -0.82 -2.16
C VAL A 33 0.36 -0.60 -3.15
N GLN A 34 0.07 0.00 -4.31
CA GLN A 34 1.09 0.26 -5.33
C GLN A 34 2.21 1.18 -4.82
N ALA A 35 1.87 2.21 -4.05
CA ALA A 35 2.86 3.12 -3.47
C ALA A 35 3.73 2.40 -2.44
N LEU A 36 3.11 1.66 -1.51
CA LEU A 36 3.82 0.90 -0.47
C LEU A 36 4.67 -0.23 -1.05
N SER A 37 4.23 -0.89 -2.11
CA SER A 37 5.02 -1.91 -2.81
C SER A 37 6.29 -1.33 -3.45
N ARG A 38 6.24 -0.07 -3.90
CA ARG A 38 7.41 0.62 -4.47
C ARG A 38 8.35 1.14 -3.39
N LEU A 39 7.80 1.65 -2.28
CA LEU A 39 8.58 2.11 -1.14
C LEU A 39 9.28 0.93 -0.44
N GLY A 40 8.56 -0.19 -0.27
CA GLY A 40 9.04 -1.35 0.45
C GLY A 40 9.39 -1.05 1.91
N GLY A 41 10.30 -1.85 2.46
CA GLY A 41 10.80 -1.69 3.83
C GLY A 41 9.89 -2.30 4.91
N THR A 42 10.45 -2.40 6.12
CA THR A 42 9.78 -3.02 7.28
C THR A 42 8.49 -2.30 7.68
N ASP A 43 8.41 -1.00 7.42
CA ASP A 43 7.30 -0.16 7.88
C ASP A 43 6.10 -0.25 6.93
N ALA A 44 6.31 -0.57 5.66
CA ALA A 44 5.23 -0.78 4.69
C ALA A 44 4.55 -2.14 4.88
N LYS A 45 5.31 -3.14 5.35
CA LYS A 45 4.85 -4.54 5.44
C LYS A 45 3.57 -4.73 6.27
N PRO A 46 3.42 -4.18 7.49
CA PRO A 46 2.19 -4.35 8.27
C PRO A 46 0.95 -3.77 7.58
N ILE A 47 1.13 -2.69 6.82
CA ILE A 47 0.03 -2.04 6.09
C ILE A 47 -0.36 -2.91 4.88
N LEU A 48 0.62 -3.46 4.17
CA LEU A 48 0.38 -4.42 3.08
C LEU A 48 -0.29 -5.71 3.59
N GLU A 49 0.08 -6.22 4.76
CA GLU A 49 -0.56 -7.39 5.39
C GLU A 49 -2.03 -7.10 5.75
N THR A 50 -2.33 -5.88 6.17
CA THR A 50 -3.71 -5.45 6.40
C THR A 50 -4.49 -5.43 5.08
N LEU A 51 -3.93 -4.79 4.05
CA LEU A 51 -4.57 -4.66 2.73
C LEU A 51 -4.66 -6.01 1.97
N ALA A 52 -3.85 -7.01 2.33
CA ALA A 52 -3.97 -8.38 1.81
C ALA A 52 -5.29 -9.05 2.22
N ASN A 53 -5.99 -8.51 3.22
CA ASN A 53 -7.29 -9.00 3.69
C ASN A 53 -8.43 -8.03 3.33
N ASP A 54 -8.21 -7.11 2.39
CA ASP A 54 -9.22 -6.15 1.94
C ASP A 54 -10.47 -6.86 1.36
N GLU A 55 -11.64 -6.26 1.56
CA GLU A 55 -12.91 -6.75 1.02
C GLU A 55 -12.95 -6.74 -0.52
N VAL A 56 -12.20 -5.82 -1.14
CA VAL A 56 -12.09 -5.70 -2.59
C VAL A 56 -10.95 -6.57 -3.07
N GLU A 57 -11.28 -7.60 -3.85
CA GLU A 57 -10.34 -8.61 -4.34
C GLU A 57 -9.13 -8.02 -5.08
N ALA A 58 -9.33 -6.93 -5.84
CA ALA A 58 -8.23 -6.25 -6.55
C ALA A 58 -7.17 -5.68 -5.58
N VAL A 59 -7.60 -5.11 -4.45
CA VAL A 59 -6.70 -4.58 -3.42
C VAL A 59 -5.97 -5.72 -2.71
N ALA A 60 -6.73 -6.74 -2.29
CA ALA A 60 -6.19 -7.90 -1.60
C ALA A 60 -5.17 -8.68 -2.43
N THR A 61 -5.45 -8.86 -3.72
CA THR A 61 -4.57 -9.60 -4.64
C THR A 61 -3.27 -8.85 -4.89
N GLU A 62 -3.34 -7.54 -5.13
CA GLU A 62 -2.15 -6.71 -5.33
C GLU A 62 -1.27 -6.72 -4.06
N ALA A 63 -1.88 -6.57 -2.88
CA ALA A 63 -1.12 -6.54 -1.63
C ALA A 63 -0.45 -7.88 -1.33
N LYS A 64 -1.14 -9.02 -1.59
CA LYS A 64 -0.55 -10.36 -1.48
C LYS A 64 0.65 -10.52 -2.40
N LYS A 65 0.53 -10.07 -3.65
CA LYS A 65 1.61 -10.11 -4.62
C LYS A 65 2.82 -9.30 -4.13
N SER A 66 2.60 -8.06 -3.67
CA SER A 66 3.66 -7.21 -3.13
C SER A 66 4.43 -7.87 -1.97
N LEU A 67 3.73 -8.57 -1.08
CA LEU A 67 4.34 -9.29 0.05
C LEU A 67 5.19 -10.50 -0.36
N THR A 68 5.00 -11.03 -1.57
CA THR A 68 5.81 -12.14 -2.11
C THR A 68 7.00 -11.67 -2.95
N GLU A 69 6.95 -10.42 -3.43
CA GLU A 69 7.96 -9.83 -4.32
C GLU A 69 9.01 -8.97 -3.59
N THR A 70 9.00 -8.94 -2.25
CA THR A 70 10.00 -8.24 -1.39
C THR A 70 10.91 -9.21 -0.65
#